data_AF-A0AAW5RGT0-F1
#
_entry.id   AF-A0AAW5RGT0-F1
#
_cell.length_a   1.000
_cell.length_b   1.000
_cell.length_c   1.000
_cell.angle_alpha   90.00
_cell.angle_beta   90.00
_cell.angle_gamma   90.00
#
_symmetry.space_group_name_H-M   'P 1'
#
loop_
_entity.id
_entity.type
_entity.pdbx_description
1 polymer ?
#
loop_
_entity_poly.entity_id
_entity_poly.type
_entity_poly.pdbx_seq_one_letter_code
_entity_poly.pdbx_strand_id
1 'polypeptide(L)'
;MEILFLIGGFFLLFILIAPLINAFGSNSPHKDKSQAEKKEQALKDIKKNYDTSKDLFSKGLQAISKGAAQLEKATEELADRAEKYRKEEYEKDYHRTKAKVIEINKNRKDAGLEEVSLIDFFEYNKDYQERARKELEVLEAKKRAERLALLIEEHNKLEIESKNKGLKAKVASEESLKKSHSTRVDNDSKTPQLAPQNCPPIPATSSRILDIKLDALPKGLVEFIYIRYYLTGEKSLPKLKCIYDSWEKSIYANSELNEAQWNKIIEQMSFNPSKLKKIDAIYHFTHKDNLLSILTRGLLTKKTLDEQHLEYKYNDENRWDGVTDSVSLSFSHPNFKMFAKYSRVTGKADWIVLKISPELLTGNKNLNLVNLTNYDYLDKAIFNKFNAASFKVKNLSIPERKTHHAFLDMFESNIGMTLETYTFDNQAEILYQGNIPKEFIQEIHVIEEDPNLSWVDGLGFKVSVNKTVFEKR
;
A
#
# COMPACT_ATOMS: atom_id res chain seq x y z
N MET A 1 -20.26 -14.18 -4.00
CA MET A 1 -21.58 -14.62 -3.51
C MET A 1 -22.71 -14.02 -4.35
N GLU A 2 -22.71 -12.71 -4.59
CA GLU A 2 -23.76 -12.03 -5.40
C GLU A 2 -23.87 -12.53 -6.86
N ILE A 3 -22.75 -12.83 -7.53
CA ILE A 3 -22.75 -13.34 -8.92
C ILE A 3 -23.36 -14.76 -9.01
N LEU A 4 -23.10 -15.63 -8.04
CA LEU A 4 -23.69 -16.98 -7.99
C LEU A 4 -25.19 -16.94 -7.66
N PHE A 5 -25.63 -15.96 -6.85
CA PHE A 5 -27.04 -15.74 -6.54
C PHE A 5 -27.82 -15.22 -7.76
N LEU A 6 -27.20 -14.33 -8.56
CA LEU A 6 -27.76 -13.83 -9.82
C LEU A 6 -27.88 -14.93 -10.88
N ILE A 7 -26.87 -15.79 -11.04
CA ILE A 7 -26.89 -16.90 -12.00
C ILE A 7 -27.91 -17.97 -11.59
N GLY A 8 -27.99 -18.32 -10.30
CA GLY A 8 -28.97 -19.30 -9.80
C GLY A 8 -30.42 -18.82 -9.89
N GLY A 9 -30.66 -17.53 -9.61
CA GLY A 9 -32.00 -16.92 -9.72
C GLY A 9 -32.52 -16.86 -11.15
N PHE A 10 -31.67 -16.53 -12.13
CA PHE A 10 -32.05 -16.51 -13.54
C PHE A 10 -32.31 -17.91 -14.12
N PHE A 11 -31.54 -18.93 -13.69
CA PHE A 11 -31.75 -20.32 -14.11
C PHE A 11 -33.08 -20.89 -13.60
N LEU A 12 -33.46 -20.61 -12.36
CA LEU A 12 -34.75 -21.01 -11.79
C LEU A 12 -35.93 -20.33 -12.51
N LEU A 13 -35.79 -19.06 -12.89
CA LEU A 13 -36.82 -18.32 -13.62
C LEU A 13 -37.08 -18.94 -15.02
N PHE A 14 -36.03 -19.32 -15.74
CA PHE A 14 -36.15 -19.92 -17.09
C PHE A 14 -36.78 -21.31 -17.07
N ILE A 15 -36.41 -22.16 -16.10
CA ILE A 15 -36.91 -23.54 -15.99
C ILE A 15 -38.41 -23.56 -15.60
N LEU A 16 -38.88 -22.59 -14.81
CA LEU A 16 -40.27 -22.50 -14.38
C LEU A 16 -41.20 -21.91 -15.44
N ILE A 17 -40.71 -20.99 -16.28
CA ILE A 17 -41.55 -20.24 -17.24
C ILE A 17 -41.67 -20.94 -18.59
N ALA A 18 -40.63 -21.66 -19.05
CA ALA A 18 -40.65 -22.29 -20.37
C ALA A 18 -41.80 -23.31 -20.60
N PRO A 19 -42.18 -24.18 -19.63
CA PRO A 19 -43.32 -25.09 -19.79
C PRO A 19 -44.67 -24.36 -19.86
N LEU A 20 -44.81 -23.24 -19.15
CA LEU A 20 -46.00 -22.37 -19.15
C LEU A 20 -46.19 -21.70 -20.52
N ILE A 21 -45.12 -21.20 -21.13
CA ILE A 21 -45.19 -20.60 -22.48
C ILE A 21 -45.64 -21.64 -23.51
N ASN A 22 -45.11 -22.86 -23.43
CA ASN A 22 -45.45 -23.94 -24.37
C ASN A 22 -46.90 -24.46 -24.18
N ALA A 23 -47.44 -24.38 -22.96
CA ALA A 23 -48.82 -24.79 -22.65
C ALA A 23 -49.89 -23.75 -23.04
N PHE A 24 -49.54 -22.46 -23.11
CA PHE A 24 -50.49 -21.35 -23.35
C PHE A 24 -50.40 -20.72 -24.77
N GLY A 25 -49.48 -21.18 -25.63
CA GLY A 25 -49.20 -20.57 -26.94
C GLY A 25 -50.12 -20.89 -28.12
N SER A 26 -51.30 -21.50 -27.93
CA SER A 26 -52.22 -21.80 -29.05
C SER A 26 -53.69 -21.55 -28.67
N ASN A 27 -54.24 -20.45 -29.16
CA ASN A 27 -55.67 -20.13 -29.09
C ASN A 27 -56.38 -20.67 -30.35
N SER A 28 -57.01 -21.84 -30.25
CA SER A 28 -58.00 -22.32 -31.22
C SER A 28 -59.16 -23.05 -30.49
N PRO A 29 -60.44 -22.81 -30.84
CA PRO A 29 -61.57 -23.08 -29.94
C PRO A 29 -62.08 -24.54 -29.94
N HIS A 30 -61.32 -25.52 -30.42
CA HIS A 30 -61.82 -26.89 -30.64
C HIS A 30 -61.11 -28.03 -29.89
N LYS A 31 -60.41 -27.77 -28.78
CA LYS A 31 -59.68 -28.82 -28.02
C LYS A 31 -59.59 -28.60 -26.50
N ASP A 32 -60.73 -28.45 -25.80
CA ASP A 32 -60.70 -28.19 -24.35
C ASP A 32 -60.17 -29.36 -23.50
N LYS A 33 -60.44 -30.63 -23.84
CA LYS A 33 -59.89 -31.79 -23.10
C LYS A 33 -58.37 -31.95 -23.24
N SER A 34 -57.81 -31.66 -24.42
CA SER A 34 -56.37 -31.82 -24.71
C SER A 34 -55.51 -30.71 -24.11
N GLN A 35 -56.05 -29.51 -23.89
CA GLN A 35 -55.33 -28.43 -23.20
C GLN A 35 -55.24 -28.65 -21.69
N ALA A 36 -56.26 -29.23 -21.06
CA ALA A 36 -56.26 -29.51 -19.62
C ALA A 36 -55.17 -30.53 -19.24
N GLU A 37 -55.05 -31.62 -20.00
CA GLU A 37 -54.01 -32.65 -19.80
C GLU A 37 -52.59 -32.08 -20.00
N LYS A 38 -52.39 -31.20 -21.00
CA LYS A 38 -51.11 -30.52 -21.23
C LYS A 38 -50.75 -29.58 -20.09
N LYS A 39 -51.74 -28.87 -19.51
CA LYS A 39 -51.53 -28.00 -18.35
C LYS A 39 -51.20 -28.81 -17.10
N GLU A 40 -51.85 -29.95 -16.89
CA GLU A 40 -51.56 -30.82 -15.76
C GLU A 40 -50.15 -31.44 -15.86
N GLN A 41 -49.75 -31.87 -17.05
CA GLN A 41 -48.40 -32.38 -17.29
C GLN A 41 -47.33 -31.30 -17.09
N ALA A 42 -47.57 -30.08 -17.59
CA ALA A 42 -46.68 -28.95 -17.37
C ALA A 42 -46.53 -28.61 -15.87
N LEU A 43 -47.62 -28.71 -15.09
CA LEU A 43 -47.59 -28.50 -13.65
C LEU A 43 -46.77 -29.57 -12.92
N LYS A 44 -46.90 -30.84 -13.34
CA LYS A 44 -46.10 -31.96 -12.82
C LYS A 44 -44.61 -31.78 -13.12
N ASP A 45 -44.27 -31.34 -14.32
CA ASP A 45 -42.89 -31.11 -14.73
C ASP A 45 -42.27 -29.91 -13.99
N ILE A 46 -43.04 -28.82 -13.81
CA ILE A 46 -42.64 -27.67 -12.99
C ILE A 46 -42.34 -28.09 -11.55
N LYS A 47 -43.21 -28.90 -10.94
CA LYS A 47 -43.03 -29.38 -9.56
C LYS A 47 -41.78 -30.25 -9.44
N LYS A 48 -41.56 -31.18 -10.38
CA LYS A 48 -40.37 -32.03 -10.43
C LYS A 48 -39.08 -31.21 -10.57
N ASN A 49 -39.10 -30.19 -11.42
CA ASN A 49 -37.95 -29.31 -11.62
C ASN A 49 -37.65 -28.46 -10.38
N TYR A 50 -38.70 -27.97 -9.70
CA TYR A 50 -38.58 -27.25 -8.44
C TYR A 50 -37.94 -28.11 -7.35
N ASP A 51 -38.43 -29.34 -7.15
CA ASP A 51 -37.91 -30.26 -6.14
C ASP A 51 -36.44 -30.63 -6.41
N THR A 52 -36.09 -30.84 -7.69
CA THR A 52 -34.71 -31.12 -8.11
C THR A 52 -33.78 -29.93 -7.87
N SER A 53 -34.26 -28.71 -8.14
CA SER A 53 -33.48 -27.48 -7.96
C SER A 53 -33.25 -27.19 -6.47
N LYS A 54 -34.26 -27.47 -5.62
CA LYS A 54 -34.17 -27.36 -4.17
C LYS A 54 -33.13 -28.32 -3.58
N ASP A 55 -33.09 -29.55 -4.05
CA ASP A 55 -32.08 -30.55 -3.63
C ASP A 55 -30.66 -30.13 -4.04
N LEU A 56 -30.46 -29.69 -5.29
CA LEU A 56 -29.17 -29.19 -5.77
C LEU A 56 -28.67 -27.97 -4.99
N PHE A 57 -29.57 -27.03 -4.66
CA PHE A 57 -29.22 -25.86 -3.86
C PHE A 57 -28.82 -26.24 -2.43
N SER A 58 -29.54 -27.19 -1.82
CA SER A 58 -29.21 -27.71 -0.48
C SER A 58 -27.83 -28.39 -0.46
N LYS A 59 -27.51 -29.19 -1.48
CA LYS A 59 -26.19 -29.81 -1.66
C LYS A 59 -25.07 -28.78 -1.86
N GLY A 60 -25.34 -27.72 -2.63
CA GLY A 60 -24.41 -26.60 -2.81
C GLY A 60 -24.11 -25.86 -1.50
N LEU A 61 -25.13 -25.59 -0.69
CA LEU A 61 -24.96 -24.98 0.64
C LEU A 61 -24.15 -25.87 1.59
N GLN A 62 -24.41 -27.18 1.58
CA GLN A 62 -23.61 -28.13 2.38
C GLN A 62 -22.14 -28.16 1.93
N ALA A 63 -21.86 -28.12 0.63
CA ALA A 63 -20.49 -28.08 0.12
C ALA A 63 -19.74 -26.80 0.54
N ILE A 64 -20.42 -25.65 0.51
CA ILE A 64 -19.86 -24.37 0.98
C ILE A 64 -19.58 -24.41 2.49
N SER A 65 -20.52 -24.92 3.28
CA SER A 65 -20.34 -25.10 4.73
C SER A 65 -19.17 -26.02 5.06
N LYS A 66 -19.02 -27.12 4.33
CA LYS A 66 -17.89 -28.05 4.49
C LYS A 66 -16.56 -27.41 4.09
N GLY A 67 -16.53 -26.59 3.03
CA GLY A 67 -15.35 -25.83 2.63
C GLY A 67 -14.95 -24.77 3.66
N ALA A 68 -15.91 -24.09 4.27
CA ALA A 68 -15.66 -23.14 5.35
C ALA A 68 -15.06 -23.82 6.59
N ALA A 69 -15.60 -24.97 7.00
CA ALA A 69 -15.05 -25.74 8.12
C ALA A 69 -13.63 -26.29 7.84
N GLN A 70 -13.34 -26.67 6.59
CA GLN A 70 -11.98 -27.08 6.19
C GLN A 70 -10.99 -25.90 6.20
N LEU A 71 -11.45 -24.72 5.79
CA LEU A 71 -10.66 -23.49 5.84
C LEU A 71 -10.34 -23.13 7.30
N GLU A 72 -11.34 -23.13 8.18
CA GLU A 72 -11.21 -22.84 9.61
C GLU A 72 -10.18 -23.76 10.27
N LYS A 73 -10.28 -25.07 10.03
CA LYS A 73 -9.31 -26.07 10.49
C LYS A 73 -7.89 -25.83 9.95
N ALA A 74 -7.73 -25.46 8.67
CA ALA A 74 -6.43 -25.13 8.10
C ALA A 74 -5.82 -23.86 8.73
N THR A 75 -6.65 -22.89 9.10
CA THR A 75 -6.22 -21.68 9.84
C THR A 75 -5.75 -21.99 11.25
N GLU A 76 -6.44 -22.88 11.98
CA GLU A 76 -6.00 -23.36 13.29
C GLU A 76 -4.67 -24.12 13.20
N GLU A 77 -4.53 -25.04 12.24
CA GLU A 77 -3.27 -25.77 12.02
C GLU A 77 -2.11 -24.84 11.64
N LEU A 78 -2.37 -23.76 10.90
CA LEU A 78 -1.40 -22.69 10.60
C LEU A 78 -1.02 -21.88 11.84
N ALA A 79 -1.98 -21.59 12.72
CA ALA A 79 -1.75 -20.86 13.98
C ALA A 79 -0.89 -21.69 14.95
N ASP A 80 -1.19 -22.98 15.11
CA ASP A 80 -0.40 -23.92 15.91
C ASP A 80 1.02 -24.08 15.35
N ARG A 81 1.17 -24.17 14.02
CA ARG A 81 2.48 -24.25 13.38
C ARG A 81 3.28 -22.97 13.58
N ALA A 82 2.64 -21.80 13.49
CA ALA A 82 3.25 -20.51 13.77
C ALA A 82 3.69 -20.40 15.24
N GLU A 83 2.90 -20.93 16.19
CA GLU A 83 3.29 -20.98 17.60
C GLU A 83 4.47 -21.91 17.86
N LYS A 84 4.49 -23.08 17.22
CA LYS A 84 5.61 -24.00 17.27
C LYS A 84 6.89 -23.37 16.72
N TYR A 85 6.81 -22.68 15.57
CA TYR A 85 7.95 -21.95 15.00
C TYR A 85 8.45 -20.83 15.93
N ARG A 86 7.55 -20.11 16.63
CA ARG A 86 7.94 -19.10 17.63
C ARG A 86 8.69 -19.71 18.83
N LYS A 87 8.25 -20.88 19.33
CA LYS A 87 8.96 -21.58 20.42
C LYS A 87 10.33 -22.08 19.98
N GLU A 88 10.43 -22.65 18.78
CA GLU A 88 11.71 -23.09 18.21
C GLU A 88 12.69 -21.93 17.95
N GLU A 89 12.19 -20.75 17.56
CA GLU A 89 13.00 -19.55 17.36
C GLU A 89 13.46 -18.94 18.69
N TYR A 90 12.62 -18.97 19.73
CA TYR A 90 12.98 -18.58 21.09
C TYR A 90 14.07 -19.49 21.69
N GLU A 91 13.96 -20.82 21.52
CA GLU A 91 15.01 -21.75 21.97
C GLU A 91 16.32 -21.53 21.22
N LYS A 92 16.27 -21.27 19.90
CA LYS A 92 17.47 -20.93 19.11
C LYS A 92 18.13 -19.64 19.60
N ASP A 93 17.35 -18.64 19.97
CA ASP A 93 17.88 -17.37 20.50
C ASP A 93 18.45 -17.53 21.91
N TYR A 94 17.83 -18.35 22.76
CA TYR A 94 18.35 -18.76 24.07
C TYR A 94 19.72 -19.44 23.92
N HIS A 95 19.85 -20.43 23.02
CA HIS A 95 21.11 -21.13 22.79
C HIS A 95 22.17 -20.24 22.14
N ARG A 96 21.80 -19.35 21.22
CA ARG A 96 22.70 -18.35 20.62
C ARG A 96 23.24 -17.37 21.67
N THR A 97 22.39 -16.90 22.56
CA THR A 97 22.76 -15.97 23.63
C THR A 97 23.66 -16.65 24.66
N LYS A 98 23.33 -17.89 25.06
CA LYS A 98 24.19 -18.72 25.91
C LYS A 98 25.58 -18.91 25.30
N ALA A 99 25.67 -19.20 24.00
CA ALA A 99 26.96 -19.36 23.30
C ALA A 99 27.79 -18.06 23.31
N LYS A 100 27.17 -16.90 23.10
CA LYS A 100 27.85 -15.60 23.19
C LYS A 100 28.36 -15.30 24.59
N VAL A 101 27.60 -15.63 25.63
CA VAL A 101 28.04 -15.43 27.02
C VAL A 101 29.23 -16.32 27.35
N ILE A 102 29.23 -17.57 26.86
CA ILE A 102 30.39 -18.47 26.98
C ILE A 102 31.64 -17.87 26.30
N GLU A 103 31.48 -17.31 25.10
CA GLU A 103 32.57 -16.66 24.36
C GLU A 103 33.09 -15.40 25.08
N ILE A 104 32.18 -14.58 25.62
CA ILE A 104 32.53 -13.40 26.42
C ILE A 104 33.29 -13.80 27.69
N ASN A 105 32.82 -14.82 28.42
CA ASN A 105 33.50 -15.31 29.63
C ASN A 105 34.87 -15.89 29.30
N LYS A 106 35.04 -16.57 28.15
CA LYS A 106 36.35 -17.02 27.67
C LYS A 106 37.30 -15.83 27.43
N ASN A 107 36.85 -14.81 26.70
CA ASN A 107 37.66 -13.61 26.42
C ASN A 107 38.00 -12.83 27.71
N ARG A 108 37.09 -12.80 28.68
CA ARG A 108 37.31 -12.17 30.00
C ARG A 108 38.33 -12.94 30.83
N LYS A 109 38.24 -14.27 30.83
CA LYS A 109 39.21 -15.15 31.51
C LYS A 109 40.61 -15.01 30.91
N ASP A 110 40.71 -14.94 29.58
CA ASP A 110 41.97 -14.68 28.88
C ASP A 110 42.55 -13.29 29.22
N ALA A 111 41.70 -12.35 29.65
CA ALA A 111 42.08 -11.02 30.13
C ALA A 111 42.22 -10.91 31.67
N GLY A 112 42.14 -12.03 32.41
CA GLY A 112 42.30 -12.06 33.87
C GLY A 112 41.10 -11.54 34.68
N LEU A 113 39.91 -11.47 34.08
CA LEU A 113 38.67 -10.98 34.69
C LEU A 113 37.76 -12.15 35.13
N GLU A 114 37.02 -11.97 36.21
CA GLU A 114 36.07 -12.99 36.72
C GLU A 114 34.87 -13.23 35.78
N GLU A 115 34.39 -14.48 35.78
CA GLU A 115 33.23 -14.94 35.02
C GLU A 115 31.93 -14.35 35.59
N VAL A 116 31.01 -13.96 34.71
CA VAL A 116 29.70 -13.45 35.11
C VAL A 116 28.64 -14.54 34.90
N SER A 117 27.80 -14.77 35.91
CA SER A 117 26.66 -15.69 35.82
C SER A 117 25.56 -15.10 34.93
N LEU A 118 24.79 -15.96 34.26
CA LEU A 118 23.66 -15.54 33.43
C LEU A 118 22.63 -14.72 34.22
N ILE A 119 22.52 -14.98 35.53
CA ILE A 119 21.62 -14.27 36.45
C ILE A 119 22.14 -12.85 36.70
N ASP A 120 23.43 -12.69 36.98
CA ASP A 120 24.06 -11.40 37.24
C ASP A 120 24.01 -10.48 36.00
N PHE A 121 24.12 -11.06 34.80
CA PHE A 121 23.97 -10.33 33.53
C PHE A 121 22.61 -9.63 33.41
N PHE A 122 21.52 -10.26 33.89
CA PHE A 122 20.19 -9.68 33.88
C PHE A 122 19.93 -8.75 35.07
N GLU A 123 20.55 -8.97 36.23
CA GLU A 123 20.41 -8.08 37.39
C GLU A 123 21.08 -6.71 37.18
N TYR A 124 22.21 -6.66 36.47
CA TYR A 124 22.89 -5.39 36.14
C TYR A 124 22.29 -4.67 34.92
N ASN A 125 21.41 -5.32 34.15
CA ASN A 125 20.67 -4.72 33.04
C ASN A 125 19.19 -4.52 33.39
N LYS A 126 18.91 -3.83 34.51
CA LYS A 126 17.54 -3.51 34.95
C LYS A 126 16.70 -2.85 33.86
N ASP A 127 17.31 -2.03 33.00
CA ASP A 127 16.63 -1.40 31.85
C ASP A 127 16.11 -2.41 30.81
N TYR A 128 16.72 -3.60 30.71
CA TYR A 128 16.24 -4.65 29.82
C TYR A 128 15.06 -5.41 30.43
N GLN A 129 15.11 -5.68 31.74
CA GLN A 129 13.96 -6.27 32.46
C GLN A 129 12.77 -5.30 32.49
N GLU A 130 13.03 -4.01 32.72
CA GLU A 130 12.02 -2.95 32.71
C GLU A 130 11.42 -2.76 31.31
N ARG A 131 12.25 -2.81 30.25
CA ARG A 131 11.78 -2.79 28.86
C ARG A 131 10.91 -4.00 28.54
N ALA A 132 11.34 -5.20 28.91
CA ALA A 132 10.55 -6.42 28.68
C ALA A 132 9.22 -6.41 29.45
N ARG A 133 9.20 -5.91 30.70
CA ARG A 133 7.96 -5.72 31.47
C ARG A 133 7.03 -4.68 30.83
N LYS A 134 7.56 -3.53 30.43
CA LYS A 134 6.77 -2.48 29.76
C LYS A 134 6.25 -2.94 28.40
N GLU A 135 7.04 -3.69 27.64
CA GLU A 135 6.60 -4.28 26.37
C GLU A 135 5.46 -5.28 26.58
N LEU A 136 5.52 -6.10 27.63
CA LEU A 136 4.46 -7.05 27.97
C LEU A 136 3.17 -6.32 28.41
N GLU A 137 3.30 -5.28 29.23
CA GLU A 137 2.16 -4.48 29.72
C GLU A 137 1.49 -3.69 28.58
N VAL A 138 2.27 -3.14 27.65
CA VAL A 138 1.77 -2.48 26.43
C VAL A 138 1.07 -3.48 25.51
N LEU A 139 1.59 -4.70 25.37
CA LEU A 139 0.96 -5.75 24.58
C LEU A 139 -0.36 -6.21 25.19
N GLU A 140 -0.43 -6.34 26.51
CA GLU A 140 -1.67 -6.67 27.23
C GLU A 140 -2.70 -5.54 27.15
N ALA A 141 -2.28 -4.29 27.27
CA ALA A 141 -3.14 -3.12 27.10
C ALA A 141 -3.71 -3.05 25.68
N LYS A 142 -2.89 -3.32 24.66
CA LYS A 142 -3.33 -3.38 23.26
C LYS A 142 -4.37 -4.48 23.03
N LYS A 143 -4.15 -5.68 23.57
CA LYS A 143 -5.13 -6.78 23.51
C LYS A 143 -6.42 -6.50 24.28
N ARG A 144 -6.37 -5.70 25.35
CA ARG A 144 -7.58 -5.24 26.06
C ARG A 144 -8.35 -4.22 25.24
N ALA A 145 -7.65 -3.27 24.59
CA ALA A 145 -8.26 -2.28 23.72
C ALA A 145 -8.91 -2.92 22.48
N GLU A 146 -8.26 -3.91 21.85
CA GLU A 146 -8.82 -4.67 20.73
C GLU A 146 -10.08 -5.45 21.13
N ARG A 147 -10.08 -6.09 22.31
CA ARG A 147 -11.28 -6.78 22.83
C ARG A 147 -12.42 -5.81 23.17
N LEU A 148 -12.11 -4.64 23.72
CA LEU A 148 -13.10 -3.62 24.01
C LEU A 148 -13.70 -3.04 22.72
N ALA A 149 -12.89 -2.83 21.68
CA ALA A 149 -13.36 -2.37 20.37
C ALA A 149 -14.32 -3.38 19.71
N LEU A 150 -14.01 -4.68 19.78
CA LEU A 150 -14.90 -5.74 19.28
C LEU A 150 -16.23 -5.78 20.05
N LEU A 151 -16.20 -5.63 21.38
CA LEU A 151 -17.42 -5.57 22.20
C LEU A 151 -18.27 -4.33 21.91
N ILE A 152 -17.64 -3.18 21.66
CA ILE A 152 -18.34 -1.94 21.26
C ILE A 152 -18.98 -2.09 19.88
N GLU A 153 -18.28 -2.70 18.92
CA GLU A 153 -18.80 -2.95 17.58
C GLU A 153 -20.00 -3.91 17.61
N GLU A 154 -19.92 -4.98 18.42
CA GLU A 154 -21.02 -5.92 18.63
C GLU A 154 -22.23 -5.25 19.31
N HIS A 155 -22.00 -4.42 20.33
CA HIS A 155 -23.07 -3.67 21.00
C HIS A 155 -23.77 -2.70 20.06
N ASN A 156 -23.01 -1.95 19.26
CA ASN A 156 -23.55 -1.02 18.27
C ASN A 156 -24.38 -1.75 17.20
N LYS A 157 -23.92 -2.94 16.77
CA LYS A 157 -24.67 -3.77 15.82
C LYS A 157 -26.01 -4.23 16.38
N LEU A 158 -26.02 -4.69 17.64
CA LEU A 158 -27.24 -5.10 18.34
C LEU A 158 -28.21 -3.92 18.57
N GLU A 159 -27.69 -2.74 18.87
CA GLU A 159 -28.50 -1.52 19.06
C GLU A 159 -29.14 -1.07 17.74
N ILE A 160 -28.39 -1.12 16.63
CA ILE A 160 -28.89 -0.84 15.27
C ILE A 160 -29.97 -1.85 14.87
N GLU A 161 -29.76 -3.14 15.14
CA GLU A 161 -30.77 -4.18 14.87
C GLU A 161 -32.05 -3.97 15.67
N SER A 162 -31.94 -3.59 16.95
CA SER A 162 -33.08 -3.26 17.81
C SER A 162 -33.87 -2.04 17.30
N LYS A 163 -33.18 -0.95 16.96
CA LYS A 163 -33.80 0.26 16.39
C LYS A 163 -34.50 -0.03 15.06
N ASN A 164 -33.88 -0.83 14.19
CA ASN A 164 -34.47 -1.22 12.91
C ASN A 164 -35.72 -2.10 13.09
N LYS A 165 -35.76 -2.95 14.11
CA LYS A 165 -36.95 -3.76 14.46
C LYS A 165 -38.09 -2.88 14.98
N GLY A 166 -37.77 -1.86 15.78
CA GLY A 166 -38.73 -0.86 16.26
C GLY A 166 -39.31 0.04 15.15
N LEU A 167 -38.49 0.47 14.17
CA LEU A 167 -38.97 1.23 13.01
C LEU A 167 -39.89 0.39 12.12
N LYS A 168 -39.56 -0.87 11.86
CA LYS A 168 -40.43 -1.77 11.07
C LYS A 168 -41.79 -2.00 11.74
N ALA A 169 -41.84 -2.08 13.07
CA ALA A 169 -43.09 -2.19 13.82
C ALA A 169 -43.94 -0.90 13.73
N LYS A 170 -43.31 0.28 13.78
CA LYS A 170 -43.99 1.58 13.63
C LYS A 170 -44.55 1.80 12.22
N VAL A 171 -43.78 1.48 11.19
CA VAL A 171 -44.22 1.60 9.78
C VAL A 171 -45.39 0.67 9.49
N ALA A 172 -45.37 -0.57 10.01
CA ALA A 172 -46.49 -1.50 9.89
C ALA A 172 -47.77 -0.97 10.58
N SER A 173 -47.64 -0.26 11.71
CA SER A 173 -48.77 0.35 12.41
C SER A 173 -49.34 1.58 11.68
N GLU A 174 -48.49 2.40 11.04
CA GLU A 174 -48.91 3.58 10.28
C GLU A 174 -49.58 3.21 8.94
N GLU A 175 -49.13 2.14 8.27
CA GLU A 175 -49.79 1.63 7.06
C GLU A 175 -51.17 1.01 7.37
N SER A 176 -51.35 0.43 8.56
CA SER A 176 -52.68 -0.01 9.01
C SER A 176 -53.62 1.15 9.37
N LEU A 177 -53.09 2.31 9.79
CA LEU A 177 -53.89 3.53 10.04
C LEU A 177 -54.23 4.31 8.75
N LYS A 178 -53.38 4.31 7.73
CA LYS A 178 -53.64 5.04 6.47
C LYS A 178 -54.69 4.40 5.57
N LYS A 179 -55.07 3.13 5.80
CA LYS A 179 -56.18 2.47 5.09
C LYS A 179 -57.57 2.81 5.62
N SER A 180 -57.69 3.54 6.74
CA SER A 180 -58.99 3.84 7.37
C SER A 180 -59.48 5.29 7.22
N HIS A 181 -58.72 6.19 6.59
CA HIS A 181 -59.13 7.59 6.37
C HIS A 181 -58.83 8.04 4.93
N SER A 182 -59.79 7.83 4.04
CA SER A 182 -59.92 8.59 2.80
C SER A 182 -61.39 8.96 2.61
N THR A 183 -61.74 10.19 3.05
CA THR A 183 -62.89 10.90 2.51
C THR A 183 -62.60 12.41 2.50
N ARG A 184 -62.49 12.95 1.28
CA ARG A 184 -63.17 14.15 0.78
C ARG A 184 -62.62 15.60 0.99
N VAL A 185 -62.62 16.29 -0.16
CA VAL A 185 -62.89 17.72 -0.49
C VAL A 185 -61.74 18.75 -0.54
N ASP A 186 -61.40 19.10 -1.79
CA ASP A 186 -61.39 20.43 -2.48
C ASP A 186 -61.00 21.71 -1.71
N ASN A 187 -60.06 22.52 -2.24
CA ASN A 187 -60.27 23.54 -3.30
C ASN A 187 -59.13 24.60 -3.33
N ASP A 188 -58.71 24.98 -4.55
CA ASP A 188 -58.30 26.32 -5.05
C ASP A 188 -57.37 27.24 -4.20
N SER A 189 -56.27 27.83 -4.69
CA SER A 189 -56.19 28.70 -5.88
C SER A 189 -54.78 29.30 -6.11
N LYS A 190 -54.42 29.43 -7.40
CA LYS A 190 -53.76 30.54 -8.14
C LYS A 190 -52.35 31.11 -7.77
N THR A 191 -51.41 30.75 -8.66
CA THR A 191 -50.27 31.43 -9.35
C THR A 191 -50.37 32.97 -9.61
N PRO A 192 -49.39 33.69 -10.27
CA PRO A 192 -48.00 33.37 -10.72
C PRO A 192 -46.91 34.52 -10.69
N GLN A 193 -45.63 34.14 -10.93
CA GLN A 193 -44.55 34.76 -11.77
C GLN A 193 -44.12 36.25 -11.57
N LEU A 194 -42.90 36.76 -11.91
CA LEU A 194 -42.03 36.61 -13.09
C LEU A 194 -40.62 37.20 -12.81
N ALA A 195 -39.61 36.72 -13.55
CA ALA A 195 -38.27 37.31 -13.68
C ALA A 195 -38.21 38.36 -14.81
N PRO A 196 -37.07 39.08 -14.97
CA PRO A 196 -36.46 39.12 -16.30
C PRO A 196 -34.92 39.01 -16.31
N GLN A 197 -34.42 38.53 -17.45
CA GLN A 197 -33.03 38.27 -17.82
C GLN A 197 -32.37 39.49 -18.54
N ASN A 198 -31.02 39.53 -18.48
CA ASN A 198 -30.05 39.77 -19.58
C ASN A 198 -29.02 40.89 -19.39
N CYS A 199 -27.75 40.48 -19.27
CA CYS A 199 -26.58 41.04 -19.99
C CYS A 199 -25.41 40.03 -19.90
N PRO A 200 -24.66 39.73 -20.98
CA PRO A 200 -23.53 38.81 -20.94
C PRO A 200 -22.27 39.53 -20.42
N PRO A 201 -21.57 39.03 -19.39
CA PRO A 201 -20.25 39.54 -19.06
C PRO A 201 -19.22 38.89 -19.98
N ILE A 202 -18.37 39.75 -20.55
CA ILE A 202 -17.02 39.48 -21.06
C ILE A 202 -16.34 38.45 -20.13
N PRO A 203 -15.59 37.44 -20.65
CA PRO A 203 -14.88 36.50 -19.78
C PRO A 203 -13.72 37.24 -19.12
N ALA A 204 -14.01 37.93 -18.02
CA ALA A 204 -13.05 38.10 -16.96
C ALA A 204 -12.70 36.69 -16.52
N THR A 205 -11.45 36.29 -16.71
CA THR A 205 -10.87 35.15 -16.00
C THR A 205 -10.84 35.54 -14.52
N SER A 206 -12.02 35.50 -13.90
CA SER A 206 -12.15 35.51 -12.45
C SER A 206 -11.37 34.29 -12.03
N SER A 207 -10.24 34.51 -11.37
CA SER A 207 -9.50 33.51 -10.60
C SER A 207 -10.39 33.06 -9.45
N ARG A 208 -11.51 32.41 -9.79
CA ARG A 208 -12.45 31.86 -8.83
C ARG A 208 -11.70 30.75 -8.14
N ILE A 209 -11.35 31.00 -6.88
CA ILE A 209 -10.77 29.99 -6.00
C ILE A 209 -11.78 28.85 -5.95
N LEU A 210 -11.34 27.68 -6.41
CA LEU A 210 -12.17 26.49 -6.47
C LEU A 210 -12.33 25.89 -5.07
N ASP A 211 -13.48 25.28 -4.83
CA ASP A 211 -13.65 24.35 -3.72
C ASP A 211 -13.01 23.01 -4.10
N ILE A 212 -11.72 22.88 -3.78
CA ILE A 212 -10.93 21.71 -4.11
C ILE A 212 -11.25 20.61 -3.09
N LYS A 213 -11.32 19.36 -3.53
CA LYS A 213 -11.45 18.19 -2.66
C LYS A 213 -10.24 17.29 -2.86
N LEU A 214 -9.58 16.94 -1.77
CA LEU A 214 -8.33 16.15 -1.81
C LEU A 214 -8.53 14.77 -2.43
N ASP A 215 -9.67 14.12 -2.20
CA ASP A 215 -10.04 12.80 -2.73
C ASP A 215 -10.34 12.82 -4.24
N ALA A 216 -10.57 13.99 -4.82
CA ALA A 216 -10.77 14.18 -6.25
C ALA A 216 -9.47 14.46 -7.03
N LEU A 217 -8.35 14.66 -6.33
CA LEU A 217 -7.03 14.83 -6.95
C LEU A 217 -6.39 13.47 -7.27
N PRO A 218 -5.53 13.40 -8.30
CA PRO A 218 -4.78 12.18 -8.58
C PRO A 218 -3.97 11.74 -7.35
N LYS A 219 -4.12 10.47 -6.95
CA LYS A 219 -3.46 9.93 -5.75
C LYS A 219 -1.95 10.19 -5.74
N GLY A 220 -1.26 9.97 -6.87
CA GLY A 220 0.18 10.21 -6.98
C GLY A 220 0.60 11.65 -6.68
N LEU A 221 -0.23 12.65 -6.98
CA LEU A 221 0.02 14.04 -6.62
C LEU A 221 -0.11 14.26 -5.11
N VAL A 222 -1.15 13.70 -4.50
CA VAL A 222 -1.37 13.80 -3.04
C VAL A 222 -0.22 13.15 -2.26
N GLU A 223 0.19 11.93 -2.65
CA GLU A 223 1.31 11.24 -2.01
C GLU A 223 2.63 12.00 -2.20
N PHE A 224 2.86 12.57 -3.39
CA PHE A 224 4.04 13.39 -3.65
C PHE A 224 4.10 14.62 -2.72
N ILE A 225 2.99 15.33 -2.51
CA ILE A 225 2.96 16.50 -1.61
C ILE A 225 3.34 16.09 -0.19
N TYR A 226 2.78 14.98 0.33
CA TYR A 226 3.13 14.49 1.65
C TYR A 226 4.60 14.07 1.75
N ILE A 227 5.10 13.28 0.81
CA ILE A 227 6.49 12.81 0.81
C ILE A 227 7.46 13.99 0.70
N ARG A 228 7.18 14.94 -0.19
CA ARG A 228 7.96 16.18 -0.30
C ARG A 228 7.98 16.92 1.03
N TYR A 229 6.82 17.14 1.64
CA TYR A 229 6.76 17.80 2.95
C TYR A 229 7.60 17.06 4.00
N TYR A 230 7.48 15.72 4.11
CA TYR A 230 8.22 14.99 5.14
C TYR A 230 9.73 14.92 4.88
N LEU A 231 10.19 15.17 3.64
CA LEU A 231 11.61 15.23 3.30
C LEU A 231 12.20 16.65 3.36
N THR A 232 11.40 17.69 3.12
CA THR A 232 11.92 19.07 2.97
C THR A 232 11.31 20.10 3.93
N GLY A 233 10.15 19.79 4.51
CA GLY A 233 9.32 20.75 5.24
C GLY A 233 8.60 21.79 4.36
N GLU A 234 8.80 21.76 3.04
CA GLU A 234 8.27 22.75 2.12
C GLU A 234 6.80 22.48 1.79
N LYS A 235 5.99 23.55 1.77
CA LYS A 235 4.58 23.52 1.37
C LYS A 235 4.28 24.34 0.11
N SER A 236 5.27 25.07 -0.40
CA SER A 236 5.12 25.90 -1.61
C SER A 236 4.86 25.05 -2.85
N LEU A 237 4.16 25.63 -3.83
CA LEU A 237 3.94 25.02 -5.14
C LEU A 237 5.29 24.80 -5.86
N PRO A 238 5.68 23.54 -6.15
CA PRO A 238 6.89 23.28 -6.92
C PRO A 238 6.65 23.60 -8.39
N LYS A 239 7.61 24.28 -9.02
CA LYS A 239 7.57 24.59 -10.46
C LYS A 239 8.00 23.37 -11.30
N LEU A 240 7.27 22.26 -11.19
CA LEU A 240 7.55 21.00 -11.87
C LEU A 240 6.43 20.70 -12.86
N LYS A 241 6.78 20.44 -14.13
CA LYS A 241 5.79 20.18 -15.18
C LYS A 241 4.81 19.07 -14.83
N CYS A 242 5.29 17.97 -14.23
CA CYS A 242 4.46 16.83 -13.85
C CYS A 242 3.33 17.18 -12.85
N ILE A 243 3.49 18.24 -12.05
CA ILE A 243 2.43 18.71 -11.12
C ILE A 243 1.29 19.36 -11.89
N TYR A 244 1.62 20.23 -12.85
CA TYR A 244 0.64 20.87 -13.73
C TYR A 244 -0.03 19.83 -14.64
N ASP A 245 0.75 18.91 -15.23
CA ASP A 245 0.20 17.80 -16.04
C ASP A 245 -0.75 16.90 -15.24
N SER A 246 -0.48 16.70 -13.95
CA SER A 246 -1.35 15.93 -13.05
C SER A 246 -2.63 16.69 -12.73
N TRP A 247 -2.53 18.01 -12.51
CA TRP A 247 -3.69 18.88 -12.33
C TRP A 247 -4.61 18.89 -13.56
N GLU A 248 -4.06 18.99 -14.77
CA GLU A 248 -4.80 18.94 -16.03
C GLU A 248 -5.53 17.60 -16.26
N LYS A 249 -5.07 16.52 -15.62
CA LYS A 249 -5.75 15.21 -15.65
C LYS A 249 -6.81 15.05 -14.58
N SER A 250 -6.93 16.00 -13.66
CA SER A 250 -7.92 15.97 -12.59
C SER A 250 -9.28 16.49 -13.04
N ILE A 251 -10.29 16.40 -12.16
CA ILE A 251 -11.61 17.02 -12.41
C ILE A 251 -11.55 18.55 -12.52
N TYR A 252 -10.41 19.17 -12.21
CA TYR A 252 -10.18 20.61 -12.25
C TYR A 252 -9.46 21.08 -13.53
N ALA A 253 -9.37 20.23 -14.56
CA ALA A 253 -8.70 20.50 -15.84
C ALA A 253 -9.10 21.82 -16.53
N ASN A 254 -10.33 22.30 -16.29
CA ASN A 254 -10.84 23.56 -16.86
C ASN A 254 -10.34 24.82 -16.11
N SER A 255 -9.37 24.68 -15.20
CA SER A 255 -8.82 25.76 -14.39
C SER A 255 -7.30 25.66 -14.31
N GLU A 256 -6.65 26.81 -14.15
CA GLU A 256 -5.20 26.89 -14.02
C GLU A 256 -4.75 26.67 -12.57
N LEU A 257 -3.81 25.73 -12.34
CA LEU A 257 -3.13 25.57 -11.06
C LEU A 257 -2.26 26.78 -10.73
N ASN A 258 -2.62 27.52 -9.70
CA ASN A 258 -1.86 28.64 -9.16
C ASN A 258 -1.67 28.52 -7.64
N GLU A 259 -0.89 29.44 -7.05
CA GLU A 259 -0.60 29.46 -5.62
C GLU A 259 -1.86 29.49 -4.74
N ALA A 260 -2.92 30.19 -5.16
CA ALA A 260 -4.15 30.27 -4.38
C ALA A 260 -4.89 28.92 -4.32
N GLN A 261 -4.96 28.21 -5.45
CA GLN A 261 -5.52 26.86 -5.50
C GLN A 261 -4.62 25.86 -4.77
N TRP A 262 -3.30 25.96 -4.93
CA TRP A 262 -2.36 25.12 -4.20
C TRP A 262 -2.50 25.28 -2.68
N ASN A 263 -2.62 26.52 -2.19
CA ASN A 263 -2.86 26.78 -0.76
C ASN A 263 -4.16 26.13 -0.26
N LYS A 264 -5.22 26.07 -1.08
CA LYS A 264 -6.46 25.35 -0.74
C LYS A 264 -6.27 23.84 -0.63
N ILE A 265 -5.36 23.25 -1.41
CA ILE A 265 -4.95 21.85 -1.25
C ILE A 265 -4.23 21.68 0.08
N ILE A 266 -3.22 22.52 0.34
CA ILE A 266 -2.39 22.46 1.55
C ILE A 266 -3.22 22.67 2.83
N GLU A 267 -4.22 23.55 2.81
CA GLU A 267 -5.14 23.79 3.94
C GLU A 267 -5.96 22.55 4.32
N GLN A 268 -6.25 21.66 3.37
CA GLN A 268 -6.98 20.41 3.62
C GLN A 268 -6.08 19.28 4.10
N MET A 269 -4.76 19.40 3.93
CA MET A 269 -3.82 18.36 4.28
C MET A 269 -3.35 18.49 5.73
N SER A 270 -3.34 17.36 6.45
CA SER A 270 -2.82 17.30 7.82
C SER A 270 -1.32 16.94 7.81
N PHE A 271 -0.48 17.92 8.10
CA PHE A 271 0.98 17.73 8.19
C PHE A 271 1.42 17.62 9.65
N ASN A 272 2.29 16.65 9.95
CA ASN A 272 2.89 16.50 11.26
C ASN A 272 4.40 16.84 11.21
N PRO A 273 4.82 18.01 11.73
CA PRO A 273 6.22 18.42 11.74
C PRO A 273 7.16 17.45 12.47
N SER A 274 6.68 16.70 13.47
CA SER A 274 7.54 15.74 14.20
C SER A 274 7.91 14.51 13.36
N LYS A 275 7.28 14.33 12.19
CA LYS A 275 7.57 13.24 11.26
C LYS A 275 8.54 13.63 10.15
N LEU A 276 9.06 14.86 10.17
CA LEU A 276 10.11 15.30 9.24
C LEU A 276 11.33 14.37 9.32
N LYS A 277 11.90 14.07 8.16
CA LYS A 277 13.08 13.24 8.01
C LYS A 277 14.27 14.10 7.61
N LYS A 278 15.45 13.74 8.16
CA LYS A 278 16.73 14.39 7.89
C LYS A 278 17.54 13.49 6.97
N ILE A 279 17.14 13.48 5.70
CA ILE A 279 17.73 12.64 4.65
C ILE A 279 18.57 13.52 3.73
N ASP A 280 19.87 13.43 3.88
CA ASP A 280 20.81 14.19 3.05
C ASP A 280 21.21 13.45 1.77
N ALA A 281 20.99 12.13 1.75
CA ALA A 281 21.40 11.28 0.64
C ALA A 281 20.54 10.02 0.50
N ILE A 282 20.34 9.64 -0.75
CA ILE A 282 19.88 8.32 -1.15
C ILE A 282 21.06 7.59 -1.77
N TYR A 283 21.21 6.30 -1.51
CA TYR A 283 22.36 5.52 -1.97
C TYR A 283 21.95 4.39 -2.91
N HIS A 284 22.78 4.16 -3.92
CA HIS A 284 22.74 2.98 -4.78
C HIS A 284 24.15 2.39 -4.85
N PHE A 285 24.30 1.07 -4.76
CA PHE A 285 25.60 0.42 -4.93
C PHE A 285 25.59 -0.45 -6.18
N THR A 286 26.72 -0.46 -6.89
CA THR A 286 26.89 -1.21 -8.13
C THR A 286 28.36 -1.57 -8.32
N HIS A 287 28.61 -2.58 -9.15
CA HIS A 287 29.96 -2.86 -9.64
C HIS A 287 30.51 -1.66 -10.44
N LYS A 288 31.80 -1.37 -10.30
CA LYS A 288 32.46 -0.21 -10.93
C LYS A 288 32.45 -0.25 -12.45
N ASP A 289 32.46 -1.44 -13.06
CA ASP A 289 32.34 -1.63 -14.51
C ASP A 289 31.07 -0.98 -15.10
N ASN A 290 30.00 -0.84 -14.31
CA ASN A 290 28.77 -0.19 -14.77
C ASN A 290 28.89 1.34 -14.82
N LEU A 291 29.92 1.92 -14.20
CA LEU A 291 30.01 3.37 -13.96
C LEU A 291 30.01 4.17 -15.26
N LEU A 292 30.76 3.76 -16.29
CA LEU A 292 30.79 4.49 -17.56
C LEU A 292 29.41 4.59 -18.21
N SER A 293 28.64 3.49 -18.20
CA SER A 293 27.27 3.48 -18.70
C SER A 293 26.36 4.40 -17.86
N ILE A 294 26.52 4.36 -16.54
CA ILE A 294 25.73 5.18 -15.61
C ILE A 294 26.00 6.69 -15.81
N LEU A 295 27.26 7.09 -15.94
CA LEU A 295 27.62 8.51 -16.11
C LEU A 295 27.28 9.04 -17.52
N THR A 296 27.11 8.16 -18.49
CA THR A 296 26.69 8.54 -19.84
C THR A 296 25.18 8.59 -19.98
N ARG A 297 24.46 7.58 -19.47
CA ARG A 297 23.03 7.33 -19.73
C ARG A 297 22.11 7.53 -18.51
N GLY A 298 22.66 7.69 -17.32
CA GLY A 298 21.92 7.59 -16.06
C GLY A 298 21.83 6.16 -15.55
N LEU A 299 21.21 5.99 -14.39
CA LEU A 299 20.92 4.67 -13.82
C LEU A 299 19.70 4.08 -14.51
N LEU A 300 19.93 3.11 -15.38
CA LEU A 300 18.88 2.42 -16.12
C LEU A 300 18.31 1.24 -15.32
N THR A 301 17.01 0.96 -15.48
CA THR A 301 16.37 -0.23 -14.92
C THR A 301 16.86 -1.48 -15.63
N LYS A 302 16.80 -2.64 -14.96
CA LYS A 302 17.10 -3.94 -15.58
C LYS A 302 16.28 -4.13 -16.86
N LYS A 303 14.98 -3.82 -16.80
CA LYS A 303 14.09 -3.85 -17.97
C LYS A 303 14.66 -3.04 -19.14
N THR A 304 15.07 -1.79 -18.90
CA THR A 304 15.64 -0.93 -19.96
C THR A 304 16.98 -1.46 -20.49
N LEU A 305 17.86 -1.95 -19.61
CA LEU A 305 19.15 -2.52 -20.01
C LEU A 305 18.96 -3.75 -20.92
N ASP A 306 18.05 -4.63 -20.53
CA ASP A 306 17.69 -5.84 -21.30
C ASP A 306 17.05 -5.48 -22.65
N GLU A 307 16.10 -4.53 -22.66
CA GLU A 307 15.42 -4.05 -23.88
C GLU A 307 16.38 -3.33 -24.86
N GLN A 308 17.41 -2.65 -24.34
CA GLN A 308 18.43 -1.97 -25.15
C GLN A 308 19.64 -2.86 -25.47
N HIS A 309 19.65 -4.12 -25.03
CA HIS A 309 20.78 -5.05 -25.18
C HIS A 309 22.12 -4.48 -24.70
N LEU A 310 22.08 -3.74 -23.60
CA LEU A 310 23.28 -3.17 -22.99
C LEU A 310 23.92 -4.20 -22.05
N GLU A 311 25.22 -4.41 -22.17
CA GLU A 311 25.96 -5.25 -21.22
C GLU A 311 26.12 -4.53 -19.87
N TYR A 312 25.92 -5.27 -18.78
CA TYR A 312 26.12 -4.78 -17.43
C TYR A 312 26.42 -5.91 -16.45
N LYS A 313 27.07 -5.58 -15.33
CA LYS A 313 27.31 -6.51 -14.22
C LYS A 313 26.08 -6.54 -13.31
N TYR A 314 25.48 -7.71 -13.18
CA TYR A 314 24.33 -7.96 -12.32
C TYR A 314 24.75 -8.03 -10.86
N ASN A 315 24.02 -7.32 -9.99
CA ASN A 315 24.14 -7.51 -8.54
C ASN A 315 23.30 -8.71 -8.10
N ASP A 316 22.02 -8.77 -8.50
CA ASP A 316 21.08 -9.83 -8.15
C ASP A 316 20.39 -10.36 -9.41
N GLU A 317 20.77 -11.57 -9.85
CA GLU A 317 20.23 -12.19 -11.05
C GLU A 317 18.73 -12.40 -10.98
N ASN A 318 18.22 -12.78 -9.81
CA ASN A 318 16.91 -13.39 -9.66
C ASN A 318 15.79 -12.42 -9.25
N ARG A 319 16.09 -11.14 -8.91
CA ARG A 319 15.14 -10.05 -8.55
C ARG A 319 13.77 -10.55 -8.08
N TRP A 320 13.76 -11.27 -6.94
CA TRP A 320 12.58 -11.99 -6.43
C TRP A 320 11.43 -11.08 -5.97
N ASP A 321 11.66 -9.77 -5.93
CA ASP A 321 10.66 -8.72 -5.74
C ASP A 321 9.72 -8.56 -6.95
N GLY A 322 10.15 -8.97 -8.15
CA GLY A 322 9.34 -8.94 -9.37
C GLY A 322 9.16 -7.56 -10.01
N VAL A 323 9.79 -6.50 -9.49
CA VAL A 323 9.66 -5.12 -10.01
C VAL A 323 10.88 -4.78 -10.88
N THR A 324 11.05 -5.46 -12.00
CA THR A 324 12.24 -5.32 -12.87
C THR A 324 12.41 -3.93 -13.50
N ASP A 325 11.32 -3.17 -13.60
CA ASP A 325 11.32 -1.77 -14.04
C ASP A 325 11.59 -0.79 -12.87
N SER A 326 12.58 -1.11 -12.03
CA SER A 326 12.98 -0.24 -10.93
C SER A 326 14.46 -0.34 -10.57
N VAL A 327 14.99 0.77 -10.06
CA VAL A 327 16.32 0.86 -9.45
C VAL A 327 16.19 0.75 -7.93
N SER A 328 17.00 -0.12 -7.32
CA SER A 328 17.03 -0.32 -5.87
C SER A 328 17.86 0.77 -5.19
N LEU A 329 17.25 1.50 -4.26
CA LEU A 329 17.87 2.60 -3.53
C LEU A 329 17.75 2.41 -2.01
N SER A 330 18.58 3.08 -1.23
CA SER A 330 18.56 3.05 0.24
C SER A 330 18.65 4.45 0.83
N PHE A 331 17.86 4.74 1.86
CA PHE A 331 17.94 6.03 2.56
C PHE A 331 19.13 6.07 3.51
N SER A 332 19.95 7.12 3.40
CA SER A 332 21.03 7.51 4.33
C SER A 332 22.17 6.51 4.58
N HIS A 333 21.99 5.23 4.26
CA HIS A 333 23.04 4.23 4.25
C HIS A 333 22.67 3.12 3.25
N PRO A 334 23.62 2.55 2.49
CA PRO A 334 23.33 1.43 1.61
C PRO A 334 22.71 0.24 2.36
N ASN A 335 21.89 -0.56 1.68
CA ASN A 335 21.43 -1.87 2.18
C ASN A 335 22.63 -2.79 2.43
N PHE A 336 23.21 -2.68 3.63
CA PHE A 336 24.49 -3.30 3.96
C PHE A 336 24.44 -4.82 3.86
N LYS A 337 23.29 -5.45 4.16
CA LYS A 337 23.19 -6.91 4.09
C LYS A 337 23.26 -7.41 2.65
N MET A 338 22.61 -6.72 1.72
CA MET A 338 22.75 -7.04 0.29
C MET A 338 24.14 -6.68 -0.21
N PHE A 339 24.67 -5.51 0.15
CA PHE A 339 26.00 -5.09 -0.27
C PHE A 339 27.10 -6.05 0.22
N ALA A 340 27.07 -6.43 1.51
CA ALA A 340 28.03 -7.36 2.09
C ALA A 340 27.94 -8.76 1.47
N LYS A 341 26.74 -9.21 1.06
CA LYS A 341 26.57 -10.50 0.38
C LYS A 341 27.38 -10.55 -0.92
N TYR A 342 27.31 -9.52 -1.75
CA TYR A 342 27.98 -9.52 -3.06
C TYR A 342 29.44 -9.07 -3.00
N SER A 343 29.74 -8.03 -2.23
CA SER A 343 31.12 -7.52 -2.08
C SER A 343 32.07 -8.50 -1.39
N ARG A 344 31.56 -9.47 -0.60
CA ARG A 344 32.40 -10.55 -0.05
C ARG A 344 32.92 -11.53 -1.10
N VAL A 345 32.23 -11.66 -2.23
CA VAL A 345 32.59 -12.60 -3.30
C VAL A 345 33.63 -11.98 -4.23
N THR A 346 33.43 -10.74 -4.65
CA THR A 346 34.32 -10.06 -5.61
C THR A 346 35.37 -9.18 -4.93
N GLY A 347 35.15 -8.74 -3.70
CA GLY A 347 35.96 -7.75 -3.01
C GLY A 347 35.34 -6.36 -3.06
N LYS A 348 35.51 -5.56 -2.00
CA LYS A 348 34.88 -4.22 -1.88
C LYS A 348 35.43 -3.19 -2.87
N ALA A 349 36.68 -3.34 -3.33
CA ALA A 349 37.34 -2.44 -4.28
C ALA A 349 36.75 -2.48 -5.71
N ASP A 350 35.92 -3.49 -6.00
CA ASP A 350 35.19 -3.59 -7.28
C ASP A 350 33.83 -2.90 -7.26
N TRP A 351 33.45 -2.33 -6.12
CA TRP A 351 32.17 -1.70 -5.93
C TRP A 351 32.29 -0.20 -5.72
N ILE A 352 31.29 0.51 -6.20
CA ILE A 352 31.09 1.92 -5.94
C ILE A 352 29.72 2.12 -5.27
N VAL A 353 29.62 3.20 -4.50
CA VAL A 353 28.36 3.64 -3.91
C VAL A 353 28.04 5.03 -4.44
N LEU A 354 26.97 5.15 -5.20
CA LEU A 354 26.46 6.40 -5.74
C LEU A 354 25.65 7.13 -4.67
N LYS A 355 26.01 8.38 -4.40
CA LYS A 355 25.22 9.33 -3.63
C LYS A 355 24.26 10.05 -4.57
N ILE A 356 22.97 9.83 -4.37
CA ILE A 356 21.88 10.35 -5.18
C ILE A 356 21.13 11.42 -4.39
N SER A 357 20.83 12.53 -5.06
CA SER A 357 20.10 13.66 -4.50
C SER A 357 18.69 13.24 -4.05
N PRO A 358 18.26 13.59 -2.83
CA PRO A 358 16.87 13.43 -2.40
C PRO A 358 15.85 14.17 -3.27
N GLU A 359 16.28 15.14 -4.09
CA GLU A 359 15.45 15.79 -5.11
C GLU A 359 14.82 14.82 -6.11
N LEU A 360 15.36 13.60 -6.23
CA LEU A 360 14.73 12.51 -6.98
C LEU A 360 13.30 12.19 -6.49
N LEU A 361 13.02 12.42 -5.19
CA LEU A 361 11.72 12.19 -4.57
C LEU A 361 10.93 13.49 -4.34
N THR A 362 11.61 14.64 -4.27
CA THR A 362 11.00 15.91 -3.84
C THR A 362 10.86 16.94 -4.97
N GLY A 363 11.42 16.63 -6.15
CA GLY A 363 11.48 17.53 -7.28
C GLY A 363 12.75 18.36 -7.31
N ASN A 364 13.37 18.45 -8.49
CA ASN A 364 14.53 19.30 -8.74
C ASN A 364 14.21 20.78 -8.48
N LYS A 365 15.09 21.48 -7.75
CA LYS A 365 14.96 22.92 -7.49
C LYS A 365 15.68 23.78 -8.52
N ASN A 366 16.65 23.21 -9.24
CA ASN A 366 17.44 23.90 -10.24
C ASN A 366 16.77 23.88 -11.62
N LEU A 367 16.00 24.93 -11.90
CA LEU A 367 15.28 25.07 -13.18
C LEU A 367 16.19 25.15 -14.42
N ASN A 368 17.50 25.35 -14.25
CA ASN A 368 18.46 25.38 -15.36
C ASN A 368 18.85 23.97 -15.84
N LEU A 369 18.49 22.90 -15.12
CA LEU A 369 18.70 21.53 -15.55
C LEU A 369 17.62 21.13 -16.56
N VAL A 370 17.80 21.56 -17.81
CA VAL A 370 16.84 21.36 -18.92
C VAL A 370 16.49 19.87 -19.12
N ASN A 371 17.45 18.97 -18.89
CA ASN A 371 17.22 17.52 -18.98
C ASN A 371 16.18 17.01 -17.96
N LEU A 372 15.95 17.75 -16.88
CA LEU A 372 14.97 17.40 -15.84
C LEU A 372 13.65 18.15 -15.99
N THR A 373 13.50 19.05 -16.96
CA THR A 373 12.27 19.87 -17.15
C THR A 373 11.02 19.02 -17.35
N ASN A 374 11.14 17.92 -18.10
CA ASN A 374 10.03 17.01 -18.39
C ASN A 374 10.06 15.73 -17.53
N TYR A 375 10.90 15.71 -16.49
CA TYR A 375 11.02 14.52 -15.66
C TYR A 375 9.77 14.37 -14.78
N ASP A 376 9.15 13.19 -14.84
CA ASP A 376 8.02 12.87 -13.97
C ASP A 376 8.53 12.37 -12.61
N TYR A 377 8.13 13.02 -11.52
CA TYR A 377 8.48 12.66 -10.15
C TYR A 377 7.36 11.88 -9.44
N LEU A 378 6.15 11.88 -10.01
CA LEU A 378 4.96 11.39 -9.32
C LEU A 378 4.92 9.86 -9.34
N ASP A 379 4.50 9.27 -8.23
CA ASP A 379 4.18 7.84 -8.13
C ASP A 379 5.33 6.88 -8.51
N LYS A 380 6.60 7.29 -8.38
CA LYS A 380 7.75 6.43 -8.76
C LYS A 380 8.33 5.59 -7.62
N ALA A 381 8.25 6.05 -6.38
CA ALA A 381 8.91 5.40 -5.26
C ALA A 381 8.02 4.34 -4.60
N ILE A 382 8.48 3.08 -4.56
CA ILE A 382 7.85 1.99 -3.82
C ILE A 382 8.67 1.72 -2.55
N PHE A 383 8.09 2.02 -1.40
CA PHE A 383 8.74 1.96 -0.09
C PHE A 383 8.62 0.58 0.54
N ASN A 384 9.76 0.02 0.97
CA ASN A 384 9.85 -1.29 1.60
C ASN A 384 10.49 -1.18 2.96
N LYS A 385 9.69 -1.32 4.02
CA LYS A 385 10.18 -1.31 5.41
C LYS A 385 11.17 -2.44 5.70
N PHE A 386 10.98 -3.59 5.07
CA PHE A 386 11.85 -4.76 5.17
C PHE A 386 12.39 -5.11 3.79
N ASN A 387 13.15 -6.21 3.70
CA ASN A 387 13.54 -6.81 2.42
C ASN A 387 12.33 -6.91 1.47
N ALA A 388 12.42 -6.34 0.27
CA ALA A 388 11.30 -6.32 -0.67
C ALA A 388 10.89 -7.70 -1.19
N ALA A 389 11.79 -8.68 -1.12
CA ALA A 389 11.48 -10.07 -1.45
C ALA A 389 10.83 -10.85 -0.28
N SER A 390 10.69 -10.25 0.90
CA SER A 390 10.05 -10.91 2.05
C SER A 390 8.54 -11.10 1.83
N PHE A 391 7.98 -12.20 2.33
CA PHE A 391 6.54 -12.46 2.25
C PHE A 391 5.70 -11.30 2.82
N LYS A 392 6.15 -10.68 3.92
CA LYS A 392 5.47 -9.54 4.55
C LYS A 392 5.34 -8.36 3.59
N VAL A 393 6.37 -8.08 2.79
CA VAL A 393 6.35 -6.98 1.81
C VAL A 393 5.62 -7.39 0.52
N LYS A 394 5.79 -8.64 0.07
CA LYS A 394 5.13 -9.16 -1.15
C LYS A 394 3.61 -9.27 -1.02
N ASN A 395 3.10 -9.43 0.19
CA ASN A 395 1.65 -9.44 0.45
C ASN A 395 1.02 -8.04 0.40
N LEU A 396 1.82 -6.96 0.42
CA LEU A 396 1.34 -5.60 0.22
C LEU A 396 1.35 -5.27 -1.27
N SER A 397 0.26 -4.68 -1.74
CA SER A 397 0.15 -4.21 -3.12
C SER A 397 1.11 -3.04 -3.40
N ILE A 398 1.48 -2.86 -4.66
CA ILE A 398 2.31 -1.71 -5.08
C ILE A 398 1.66 -0.37 -4.67
N PRO A 399 0.35 -0.11 -4.91
CA PRO A 399 -0.29 1.14 -4.51
C PRO A 399 -0.29 1.43 -3.00
N GLU A 400 -0.23 0.41 -2.14
CA GLU A 400 -0.08 0.58 -0.68
C GLU A 400 1.35 1.02 -0.33
N ARG A 401 2.34 0.43 -1.02
CA ARG A 401 3.77 0.70 -0.82
C ARG A 401 4.24 2.04 -1.40
N LYS A 402 3.44 2.72 -2.22
CA LYS A 402 3.75 4.06 -2.74
C LYS A 402 3.23 5.22 -1.88
N THR A 403 2.56 4.91 -0.76
CA THR A 403 1.97 5.93 0.10
C THR A 403 3.01 6.62 0.99
N HIS A 404 2.72 7.85 1.41
CA HIS A 404 3.50 8.55 2.43
C HIS A 404 3.48 7.82 3.78
N HIS A 405 2.44 7.05 4.08
CA HIS A 405 2.40 6.15 5.24
C HIS A 405 3.46 5.06 5.12
N ALA A 406 3.58 4.40 3.96
CA ALA A 406 4.63 3.41 3.72
C ALA A 406 6.03 4.03 3.79
N PHE A 407 6.22 5.26 3.27
CA PHE A 407 7.46 6.02 3.43
C PHE A 407 7.81 6.22 4.91
N LEU A 408 6.87 6.74 5.72
CA LEU A 408 7.09 6.99 7.15
C LEU A 408 7.34 5.70 7.93
N ASP A 409 6.64 4.61 7.60
CA ASP A 409 6.75 3.31 8.24
C ASP A 409 8.15 2.70 8.11
N MET A 410 8.91 3.04 7.05
CA MET A 410 10.32 2.64 6.90
C MET A 410 11.21 3.15 8.04
N PHE A 411 10.83 4.24 8.70
CA PHE A 411 11.58 4.88 9.79
C PHE A 411 11.05 4.51 11.17
N GLU A 412 9.99 3.71 11.25
CA GLU A 412 9.31 3.36 12.49
C GLU A 412 9.65 1.92 12.89
N SER A 413 9.91 1.71 14.18
CA SER A 413 10.09 0.38 14.76
C SER A 413 8.75 -0.35 14.92
N ASN A 414 8.79 -1.62 15.30
CA ASN A 414 7.56 -2.36 15.63
C ASN A 414 6.91 -1.89 16.95
N ILE A 415 7.60 -1.08 17.74
CA ILE A 415 7.13 -0.51 19.02
C ILE A 415 6.87 1.01 18.93
N GLY A 416 6.82 1.57 17.73
CA GLY A 416 6.49 2.99 17.51
C GLY A 416 7.65 3.98 17.71
N MET A 417 8.88 3.49 17.88
CA MET A 417 10.06 4.37 17.89
C MET A 417 10.38 4.83 16.47
N THR A 418 10.54 6.13 16.27
CA THR A 418 10.86 6.69 14.95
C THR A 418 12.29 7.19 14.88
N LEU A 419 12.96 6.95 13.75
CA LEU A 419 14.24 7.56 13.41
C LEU A 419 14.02 8.71 12.42
N GLU A 420 14.87 9.74 12.49
CA GLU A 420 14.79 10.90 11.59
C GLU A 420 15.64 10.71 10.33
N THR A 421 16.81 10.09 10.45
CA THR A 421 17.79 9.97 9.37
C THR A 421 17.81 8.60 8.73
N TYR A 422 17.51 7.55 9.49
CA TYR A 422 17.80 6.18 9.08
C TYR A 422 16.54 5.33 9.04
N THR A 423 16.42 4.45 8.05
CA THR A 423 15.39 3.41 8.09
C THR A 423 15.61 2.51 9.31
N PHE A 424 14.54 2.00 9.90
CA PHE A 424 14.65 1.15 11.08
C PHE A 424 15.34 -0.18 10.73
N ASP A 425 14.95 -0.80 9.62
CA ASP A 425 15.59 -2.01 9.09
C ASP A 425 16.74 -1.67 8.13
N ASN A 426 17.89 -2.35 8.28
CA ASN A 426 19.06 -2.18 7.42
C ASN A 426 18.88 -2.80 6.02
N GLN A 427 17.81 -3.56 5.79
CA GLN A 427 17.38 -4.12 4.51
C GLN A 427 16.25 -3.34 3.86
N ALA A 428 15.76 -2.28 4.51
CA ALA A 428 14.75 -1.41 3.92
C ALA A 428 15.28 -0.82 2.61
N GLU A 429 14.42 -0.73 1.61
CA GLU A 429 14.79 -0.25 0.28
C GLU A 429 13.66 0.51 -0.39
N ILE A 430 14.03 1.37 -1.31
CA ILE A 430 13.11 2.02 -2.24
C ILE A 430 13.31 1.34 -3.58
N LEU A 431 12.24 0.81 -4.15
CA LEU A 431 12.23 0.41 -5.55
C LEU A 431 11.71 1.60 -6.35
N TYR A 432 12.64 2.37 -6.93
CA TYR A 432 12.30 3.57 -7.68
C TYR A 432 12.01 3.18 -9.13
N GLN A 433 10.76 3.34 -9.56
CA GLN A 433 10.30 2.90 -10.88
C GLN A 433 10.80 3.81 -12.01
N GLY A 434 11.31 3.17 -13.06
CA GLY A 434 11.90 3.85 -14.22
C GLY A 434 13.36 4.28 -14.02
N ASN A 435 13.93 4.80 -15.10
CA ASN A 435 15.33 5.22 -15.16
C ASN A 435 15.56 6.51 -14.37
N ILE A 436 16.74 6.62 -13.73
CA ILE A 436 17.15 7.80 -12.96
C ILE A 436 18.20 8.57 -13.76
N PRO A 437 17.92 9.84 -14.14
CA PRO A 437 18.89 10.69 -14.82
C PRO A 437 20.17 10.89 -14.01
N LYS A 438 21.30 11.02 -14.71
CA LYS A 438 22.63 11.19 -14.09
C LYS A 438 22.76 12.50 -13.32
N GLU A 439 21.93 13.50 -13.63
CA GLU A 439 21.87 14.80 -12.95
C GLU A 439 21.51 14.66 -11.46
N PHE A 440 20.90 13.54 -11.04
CA PHE A 440 20.67 13.27 -9.62
C PHE A 440 21.89 12.67 -8.90
N ILE A 441 22.94 12.23 -9.61
CA ILE A 441 24.15 11.69 -8.99
C ILE A 441 25.01 12.86 -8.51
N GLN A 442 25.17 12.99 -7.20
CA GLN A 442 25.94 14.06 -6.58
C GLN A 442 27.41 13.69 -6.42
N GLU A 443 27.69 12.44 -6.08
CA GLU A 443 29.03 11.97 -5.72
C GLU A 443 29.14 10.45 -5.86
N ILE A 444 30.33 9.97 -6.19
CA ILE A 444 30.65 8.55 -6.30
C ILE A 444 31.62 8.21 -5.17
N HIS A 445 31.22 7.32 -4.29
CA HIS A 445 32.04 6.86 -3.18
C HIS A 445 32.77 5.57 -3.50
N VAL A 446 34.05 5.55 -3.15
CA VAL A 446 34.94 4.39 -3.20
C VAL A 446 35.46 4.07 -1.80
N ILE A 447 35.87 2.82 -1.57
CA ILE A 447 36.40 2.39 -0.26
C ILE A 447 37.83 2.89 -0.02
N GLU A 448 38.60 3.03 -1.10
CA GLU A 448 39.98 3.51 -1.14
C GLU A 448 40.22 4.21 -2.48
N GLU A 449 41.33 4.92 -2.62
CA GLU A 449 41.68 5.60 -3.86
C GLU A 449 41.82 4.58 -5.00
N ASP A 450 41.09 4.79 -6.11
CA ASP A 450 41.20 3.99 -7.32
C ASP A 450 41.66 4.88 -8.48
N PRO A 451 42.97 4.86 -8.85
CA PRO A 451 43.51 5.65 -9.95
C PRO A 451 42.82 5.39 -11.29
N ASN A 452 42.19 4.23 -11.47
CA ASN A 452 41.46 3.87 -12.69
C ASN A 452 40.15 4.66 -12.85
N LEU A 453 39.74 5.43 -11.84
CA LEU A 453 38.56 6.29 -11.89
C LEU A 453 38.89 7.77 -12.14
N SER A 454 40.15 8.11 -12.44
CA SER A 454 40.58 9.49 -12.77
C SER A 454 39.82 10.13 -13.95
N TRP A 455 39.28 9.34 -14.86
CA TRP A 455 38.46 9.83 -15.98
C TRP A 455 37.10 10.41 -15.56
N VAL A 456 36.62 10.08 -14.36
CA VAL A 456 35.31 10.49 -13.86
C VAL A 456 35.24 12.00 -13.64
N ASP A 457 36.32 12.60 -13.14
CA ASP A 457 36.43 14.05 -12.93
C ASP A 457 36.30 14.81 -14.27
N GLY A 458 36.82 14.22 -15.36
CA GLY A 458 36.68 14.75 -16.72
C GLY A 458 35.25 14.78 -17.24
N LEU A 459 34.33 14.01 -16.63
CA LEU A 459 32.89 14.05 -16.90
C LEU A 459 32.12 14.98 -15.95
N GLY A 460 32.82 15.68 -15.05
CA GLY A 460 32.22 16.62 -14.09
C GLY A 460 31.60 15.97 -12.87
N PHE A 461 31.89 14.69 -12.59
CA PHE A 461 31.43 13.99 -11.39
C PHE A 461 32.53 13.92 -10.35
N LYS A 462 32.16 14.06 -9.07
CA LYS A 462 33.10 13.97 -7.96
C LYS A 462 33.24 12.53 -7.48
N VAL A 463 34.49 12.07 -7.36
CA VAL A 463 34.83 10.80 -6.67
C VAL A 463 35.41 11.11 -5.28
N SER A 464 35.02 10.36 -4.26
CA SER A 464 35.60 10.49 -2.92
C SER A 464 35.73 9.17 -2.18
N VAL A 465 36.76 9.08 -1.33
CA VAL A 465 36.92 7.95 -0.41
C VAL A 465 35.95 8.12 0.76
N ASN A 466 35.04 7.16 0.94
CA ASN A 466 34.11 7.14 2.06
C ASN A 466 33.91 5.70 2.53
N LYS A 467 34.67 5.30 3.56
CA LYS A 467 34.62 3.93 4.09
C LYS A 467 33.31 3.61 4.81
N THR A 468 32.67 4.62 5.42
CA THR A 468 31.45 4.45 6.20
C THR A 468 30.33 3.80 5.38
N VAL A 469 30.11 4.24 4.15
CA VAL A 469 29.04 3.67 3.29
C VAL A 469 29.33 2.23 2.82
N PHE A 470 30.54 1.73 3.02
CA PHE A 470 30.95 0.35 2.73
C PHE A 470 30.91 -0.57 3.97
N GLU A 471 30.56 -0.01 5.13
CA GLU A 471 30.57 -0.68 6.42
C GLU A 471 29.15 -0.85 6.98
N LYS A 472 29.04 -1.66 8.02
CA LYS A 472 27.76 -1.88 8.69
C LYS A 472 27.41 -0.62 9.47
N ARG A 473 26.18 -0.13 9.29
CA ARG A 473 25.58 0.88 10.16
C ARG A 473 25.42 0.38 11.59
#